data_AF-A0A401KWL3-F1
#
_entry.id   AF-A0A401KWL3-F1
#
_cell.length_a   1.000
_cell.length_b   1.000
_cell.length_c   1.000
_cell.angle_alpha   90.00
_cell.angle_beta   90.00
_cell.angle_gamma   90.00
#
_symmetry.space_group_name_H-M   'P 1'
#
loop_
_entity.id
_entity.type
_entity.pdbx_description
1 polymer ?
#
loop_
_entity_poly.entity_id
_entity_poly.type
_entity_poly.pdbx_seq_one_letter_code
_entity_poly.pdbx_strand_id
1 'polypeptide(L)'
;MLQGPEGFVRLPNEHHLFASPPRTTLSLQPLGSTASKDSFSKQSNAGRVYLTNQRIVYIPAQQTKEFQSFSAPLLNVHDAHVTAPFFGPNAWIALVQPVSGGGIPASLPAVQLKVTFKEGGAFDFHNNFERIKERLQQAVENTQASSRGAQNVDMSAIHLDELPAYTGPSGGTSGAVHSTAQEPVSSQSHHTGPEAGSEPMEPPPDYEEVQQQSVVDAFEERLRLGN
;
A
#
# COMPACT_ATOMS: atom_id res chain seq x y z
N MET A 1 26.90 9.46 12.38
CA MET A 1 25.60 9.31 11.69
C MET A 1 24.52 9.75 12.65
N LEU A 2 23.73 10.76 12.27
CA LEU A 2 22.73 11.35 13.15
C LEU A 2 21.49 10.47 13.13
N GLN A 3 21.10 9.93 14.29
CA GLN A 3 19.82 9.25 14.45
C GLN A 3 18.71 10.28 14.20
N GLY A 4 17.72 9.95 13.36
CA GLY A 4 16.55 10.80 13.19
C GLY A 4 15.73 10.85 14.49
N PRO A 5 14.77 11.78 14.62
CA PRO A 5 13.89 11.89 15.80
C PRO A 5 13.13 10.60 16.12
N GLU A 6 13.01 9.68 15.16
CA GLU A 6 12.33 8.39 15.28
C GLU A 6 13.19 7.26 15.86
N GLY A 7 14.49 7.52 16.08
CA GLY A 7 15.43 6.54 16.64
C GLY A 7 16.07 5.60 15.60
N PHE A 8 15.88 5.86 14.30
CA PHE A 8 16.56 5.15 13.22
C PHE A 8 17.02 6.11 12.11
N VAL A 9 17.91 5.61 11.25
CA VAL A 9 18.45 6.37 10.11
C VAL A 9 17.64 6.01 8.86
N ARG A 10 17.10 7.03 8.19
CA ARG A 10 16.34 6.88 6.96
C ARG A 10 17.26 6.65 5.75
N LEU A 11 16.84 5.80 4.83
CA LEU A 11 17.47 5.59 3.54
C LEU A 11 17.21 6.79 2.61
N PRO A 12 17.99 6.97 1.53
CA PRO A 12 17.66 7.93 0.48
C PRO A 12 16.24 7.70 -0.03
N ASN A 13 15.47 8.78 -0.20
CA ASN A 13 14.07 8.73 -0.65
C ASN A 13 13.15 7.88 0.25
N GLU A 14 13.49 7.73 1.54
CA GLU A 14 12.63 7.03 2.51
C GLU A 14 11.63 8.01 3.15
N HIS A 15 10.35 7.79 2.86
CA HIS A 15 9.21 8.55 3.36
C HIS A 15 8.48 7.77 4.46
N HIS A 16 8.19 8.46 5.55
CA HIS A 16 7.39 7.93 6.65
C HIS A 16 5.92 7.89 6.27
N LEU A 17 5.25 6.75 6.50
CA LEU A 17 3.83 6.56 6.18
C LEU A 17 2.98 6.40 7.43
N PHE A 18 3.48 5.66 8.43
CA PHE A 18 2.74 5.38 9.65
C PHE A 18 3.68 5.09 10.82
N ALA A 19 3.31 5.56 12.02
CA ALA A 19 3.95 5.21 13.29
C ALA A 19 2.91 4.65 14.26
N SER A 20 3.20 3.50 14.86
CA SER A 20 2.30 2.94 15.87
C SER A 20 2.42 3.64 17.22
N PRO A 21 1.42 3.45 18.10
CA PRO A 21 1.53 3.84 19.51
C PRO A 21 2.74 3.18 20.22
N PRO A 22 3.29 3.81 21.27
CA PRO A 22 4.52 3.36 21.94
C PRO A 22 4.40 2.04 22.71
N ARG A 23 3.19 1.54 22.97
CA ARG A 23 2.99 0.21 23.58
C ARG A 23 2.78 -0.89 22.54
N THR A 24 3.52 -0.84 21.44
CA THR A 24 3.54 -1.91 20.44
C THR A 24 4.59 -2.95 20.80
N THR A 25 4.26 -4.24 20.68
CA THR A 25 5.20 -5.33 20.95
C THR A 25 5.57 -6.04 19.66
N LEU A 26 6.74 -6.68 19.64
CA LEU A 26 7.20 -7.46 18.49
C LEU A 26 7.74 -8.82 18.94
N SER A 27 7.42 -9.87 18.20
CA SER A 27 8.05 -11.19 18.35
C SER A 27 8.39 -11.80 16.98
N LEU A 28 9.58 -12.40 16.87
CA LEU A 28 10.07 -13.15 15.72
C LEU A 28 10.29 -14.60 16.12
N GLN A 29 9.68 -15.52 15.39
CA GLN A 29 9.76 -16.96 15.64
C GLN A 29 9.92 -17.75 14.32
N PRO A 30 10.69 -18.86 14.29
CA PRO A 30 10.75 -19.79 13.17
C PRO A 30 9.38 -20.36 12.82
N LEU A 31 9.23 -20.82 11.58
CA LEU A 31 8.06 -21.57 11.16
C LEU A 31 8.15 -23.01 11.67
N GLY A 32 7.12 -23.45 12.41
CA GLY A 32 7.06 -24.78 13.01
C GLY A 32 7.63 -24.84 14.43
N SER A 33 6.89 -25.50 15.32
CA SER A 33 7.18 -25.58 16.76
C SER A 33 8.10 -26.76 17.16
N THR A 34 8.75 -27.43 16.22
CA THR A 34 9.38 -28.74 16.53
C THR A 34 10.87 -28.77 16.21
N ALA A 35 11.67 -28.72 17.27
CA ALA A 35 12.95 -29.43 17.41
C ALA A 35 14.03 -29.22 16.32
N SER A 36 14.01 -28.09 15.60
CA SER A 36 15.13 -27.72 14.74
C SER A 36 16.16 -26.95 15.55
N LYS A 37 17.43 -27.30 15.35
CA LYS A 37 18.64 -26.86 16.08
C LYS A 37 18.85 -25.34 16.16
N ASP A 38 18.05 -24.56 15.43
CA ASP A 38 18.07 -23.12 15.39
C ASP A 38 17.02 -22.54 16.36
N SER A 39 17.45 -22.28 17.61
CA SER A 39 16.64 -21.62 18.64
C SER A 39 16.51 -20.10 18.40
N PHE A 40 16.25 -19.69 17.16
CA PHE A 40 16.05 -18.28 16.84
C PHE A 40 14.74 -17.83 17.48
N SER A 41 14.79 -16.88 18.40
CA SER A 41 13.60 -16.23 18.96
C SER A 41 14.01 -14.86 19.47
N LYS A 42 13.30 -13.83 19.01
CA LYS A 42 13.54 -12.44 19.43
C LYS A 42 12.22 -11.81 19.79
N GLN A 43 12.20 -11.05 20.88
CA GLN A 43 10.98 -10.40 21.36
C GLN A 43 11.28 -9.07 22.02
N SER A 44 10.30 -8.18 21.95
CA SER A 44 10.30 -6.88 22.62
C SER A 44 8.89 -6.58 23.12
N ASN A 45 8.78 -6.15 24.37
CA ASN A 45 7.51 -5.99 25.10
C ASN A 45 6.85 -4.61 24.95
N ALA A 46 7.59 -3.63 24.44
CA ALA A 46 7.16 -2.26 24.18
C ALA A 46 8.11 -1.57 23.19
N GLY A 47 7.57 -0.65 22.40
CA GLY A 47 8.27 0.00 21.31
C GLY A 47 7.30 0.57 20.27
N ARG A 48 7.86 1.02 19.15
CA ARG A 48 7.10 1.55 18.01
C ARG A 48 7.46 0.79 16.76
N VAL A 49 6.45 0.44 15.96
CA VAL A 49 6.64 0.04 14.57
C VAL A 49 6.38 1.25 13.68
N TYR A 50 7.29 1.46 12.73
CA TYR A 50 7.24 2.47 11.70
C TYR A 50 7.08 1.76 10.36
N LEU A 51 6.18 2.28 9.52
CA LEU A 51 6.04 1.91 8.14
C LEU A 51 6.56 3.04 7.28
N THR A 52 7.46 2.71 6.35
CA THR A 52 7.97 3.63 5.34
C THR A 52 7.61 3.14 3.95
N ASN A 53 7.90 3.95 2.92
CA ASN A 53 7.75 3.53 1.53
C ASN A 53 8.71 2.41 1.09
N GLN A 54 9.69 2.02 1.93
CA GLN A 54 10.69 1.02 1.59
C GLN A 54 10.68 -0.20 2.53
N ARG A 55 10.33 -0.02 3.81
CA ARG A 55 10.48 -1.06 4.83
C ARG A 55 9.60 -0.84 6.05
N ILE A 56 9.50 -1.91 6.84
CA ILE A 56 9.03 -1.85 8.22
C ILE A 56 10.26 -1.69 9.12
N VAL A 57 10.16 -0.83 10.13
CA VAL A 57 11.19 -0.64 11.16
C VAL A 57 10.53 -0.73 12.53
N TYR A 58 11.08 -1.54 13.43
CA TYR A 58 10.65 -1.58 14.82
C TYR A 58 11.78 -1.11 15.74
N ILE A 59 11.46 -0.14 16.60
CA ILE A 59 12.35 0.40 17.61
C ILE A 59 11.80 0.05 19.00
N PRO A 60 12.48 -0.81 19.76
CA PRO A 60 12.15 -1.09 21.15
C PRO A 60 12.17 0.17 22.00
N ALA A 61 11.27 0.28 22.97
CA ALA A 61 11.32 1.34 23.98
C ALA A 61 12.59 1.24 24.85
N GLN A 62 13.08 0.01 25.06
CA GLN A 62 14.36 -0.28 25.71
C GLN A 62 15.18 -1.19 24.80
N GLN A 63 16.27 -0.65 24.26
CA GLN A 63 17.19 -1.41 23.41
C GLN A 63 18.10 -2.29 24.27
N THR A 64 18.19 -3.58 23.96
CA THR A 64 19.08 -4.52 24.64
C THR A 64 20.22 -4.93 23.72
N LYS A 65 21.30 -5.50 24.27
CA LYS A 65 22.39 -6.06 23.45
C LYS A 65 21.89 -7.14 22.49
N GLU A 66 20.82 -7.85 22.86
CA GLU A 66 20.25 -8.94 22.08
C GLU A 66 19.26 -8.47 21.00
N PHE A 67 18.63 -7.31 21.20
CA PHE A 67 17.62 -6.76 20.30
C PHE A 67 17.59 -5.22 20.39
N GLN A 68 18.19 -4.58 19.39
CA GLN A 68 18.30 -3.12 19.30
C GLN A 68 17.26 -2.51 18.37
N SER A 69 17.00 -3.15 17.26
CA SER A 69 15.97 -2.79 16.29
C SER A 69 15.66 -3.98 15.40
N PHE A 70 14.54 -3.90 14.69
CA PHE A 70 14.23 -4.83 13.60
C PHE A 70 13.88 -4.02 12.35
N SER A 71 14.30 -4.52 11.19
CA SER A 71 13.94 -3.92 9.91
C SER A 71 13.76 -5.00 8.85
N ALA A 72 12.72 -4.84 8.03
CA ALA A 72 12.43 -5.74 6.90
C ALA A 72 11.93 -4.93 5.69
N PRO A 73 12.54 -5.11 4.49
CA PRO A 73 12.00 -4.53 3.25
C PRO A 73 10.57 -5.01 3.00
N LEU A 74 9.72 -4.13 2.45
CA LEU A 74 8.30 -4.46 2.24
C LEU A 74 8.09 -5.69 1.35
N LEU A 75 8.94 -5.88 0.34
CA LEU A 75 8.87 -7.01 -0.60
C LEU A 75 9.25 -8.35 0.03
N ASN A 76 9.93 -8.35 1.18
CA ASN A 76 10.32 -9.54 1.93
C ASN A 76 9.29 -9.95 2.98
N VAL A 77 8.15 -9.26 3.04
CA VAL A 77 7.08 -9.50 4.00
C VAL A 77 5.89 -10.10 3.27
N HIS A 78 5.44 -11.28 3.67
CA HIS A 78 4.41 -12.09 3.02
C HIS A 78 3.30 -12.46 4.02
N ASP A 79 2.15 -12.90 3.49
CA ASP A 79 1.02 -13.43 4.27
C ASP A 79 0.59 -12.56 5.47
N ALA A 80 0.61 -11.25 5.25
CA ALA A 80 0.28 -10.25 6.24
C ALA A 80 -1.22 -10.24 6.53
N HIS A 81 -1.60 -10.28 7.80
CA HIS A 81 -3.00 -10.25 8.23
C HIS A 81 -3.15 -9.72 9.65
N VAL A 82 -4.35 -9.25 10.00
CA VAL A 82 -4.70 -8.82 11.36
C VAL A 82 -5.52 -9.90 12.06
N THR A 83 -5.18 -10.16 13.31
CA THR A 83 -5.94 -10.99 14.25
C THR A 83 -6.57 -10.07 15.29
N ALA A 84 -7.90 -10.15 15.41
CA ALA A 84 -8.69 -9.36 16.37
C ALA A 84 -9.43 -10.32 17.32
N PRO A 85 -8.81 -10.72 18.44
CA PRO A 85 -9.47 -11.61 19.39
C PRO A 85 -10.63 -10.87 20.09
N PHE A 86 -11.65 -11.61 20.53
CA PHE A 86 -12.77 -11.05 21.32
C PHE A 86 -12.32 -10.33 22.59
N PHE A 87 -11.23 -10.82 23.19
CA PHE A 87 -10.59 -10.20 24.35
C PHE A 87 -9.10 -10.08 24.11
N GLY A 88 -8.56 -8.90 24.37
CA GLY A 88 -7.14 -8.59 24.24
C GLY A 88 -6.80 -7.70 23.04
N PRO A 89 -5.51 -7.38 22.86
CA PRO A 89 -5.06 -6.49 21.81
C PRO A 89 -5.04 -7.16 20.44
N ASN A 90 -5.28 -6.36 19.40
CA ASN A 90 -5.13 -6.81 18.02
C ASN A 90 -3.65 -7.06 17.71
N ALA A 91 -3.37 -8.07 16.89
CA ALA A 91 -2.02 -8.33 16.42
C ALA A 91 -1.99 -8.44 14.90
N TRP A 92 -1.00 -7.82 14.28
CA TRP A 92 -0.66 -8.01 12.89
C TRP A 92 0.43 -9.07 12.77
N ILE A 93 0.21 -10.06 11.91
CA ILE A 93 1.09 -11.22 11.74
C ILE A 93 1.49 -11.28 10.27
N ALA A 94 2.76 -11.55 10.00
CA ALA A 94 3.30 -11.73 8.66
C ALA A 94 4.47 -12.72 8.67
N LEU A 95 4.80 -13.26 7.50
CA LEU A 95 6.01 -14.03 7.26
C LEU A 95 7.10 -13.12 6.70
N VAL A 96 8.30 -13.18 7.28
CA VAL A 96 9.43 -12.38 6.85
C VAL A 96 10.49 -13.30 6.26
N GLN A 97 10.81 -13.09 4.99
CA GLN A 97 11.91 -13.77 4.31
C GLN A 97 13.24 -13.09 4.69
N PRO A 98 14.21 -13.83 5.26
CA PRO A 98 15.52 -13.29 5.60
C PRO A 98 16.26 -12.70 4.41
N VAL A 99 17.05 -11.66 4.66
CA VAL A 99 17.98 -11.06 3.70
C VAL A 99 19.42 -11.36 4.12
N SER A 100 20.33 -11.44 3.14
CA SER A 100 21.76 -11.61 3.41
C SER A 100 22.29 -10.52 4.35
N GLY A 101 22.94 -10.92 5.44
CA GLY A 101 23.46 -9.99 6.45
C GLY A 101 22.39 -9.41 7.40
N GLY A 102 21.12 -9.83 7.32
CA GLY A 102 20.02 -9.31 8.14
C GLY A 102 19.94 -9.84 9.58
N GLY A 103 20.87 -10.69 10.01
CA GLY A 103 20.93 -11.22 11.38
C GLY A 103 19.96 -12.38 11.68
N ILE A 104 19.14 -12.79 10.71
CA ILE A 104 18.34 -14.02 10.78
C ILE A 104 19.12 -15.15 10.07
N PRO A 105 19.26 -16.35 10.66
CA PRO A 105 19.96 -17.47 10.03
C PRO A 105 19.39 -17.80 8.65
N ALA A 106 20.28 -17.95 7.65
CA ALA A 106 19.89 -18.31 6.28
C ALA A 106 19.34 -19.75 6.16
N SER A 107 19.48 -20.57 7.21
CA SER A 107 18.83 -21.89 7.31
C SER A 107 17.31 -21.79 7.42
N LEU A 108 16.78 -20.65 7.88
CA LEU A 108 15.35 -20.42 8.02
C LEU A 108 14.79 -19.83 6.72
N PRO A 109 13.83 -20.48 6.05
CA PRO A 109 13.24 -19.95 4.81
C PRO A 109 12.40 -18.69 5.07
N ALA A 110 11.75 -18.63 6.23
CA ALA A 110 11.01 -17.47 6.72
C ALA A 110 10.89 -17.52 8.26
N VAL A 111 10.59 -16.37 8.86
CA VAL A 111 10.21 -16.24 10.26
C VAL A 111 8.85 -15.58 10.39
N GLN A 112 8.05 -16.00 11.34
CA GLN A 112 6.81 -15.34 11.71
C GLN A 112 7.13 -14.08 12.50
N LEU A 113 6.74 -12.93 11.95
CA LEU A 113 6.69 -11.65 12.64
C LEU A 113 5.28 -11.45 13.19
N LYS A 114 5.19 -11.21 14.50
CA LYS A 114 3.94 -10.79 15.16
C LYS A 114 4.15 -9.46 15.85
N VAL A 115 3.33 -8.49 15.49
CA VAL A 115 3.30 -7.14 16.05
C VAL A 115 1.97 -6.96 16.80
N THR A 116 2.01 -6.73 18.11
CA THR A 116 0.79 -6.60 18.93
C THR A 116 0.58 -5.14 19.34
N PHE A 117 -0.60 -4.61 19.03
CA PHE A 117 -0.95 -3.21 19.19
C PHE A 117 -1.81 -3.02 20.44
N LYS A 118 -1.18 -2.73 21.59
CA LYS A 118 -1.89 -2.61 22.89
C LYS A 118 -2.79 -1.37 22.98
N GLU A 119 -2.61 -0.40 22.09
CA GLU A 119 -3.31 0.89 22.08
C GLU A 119 -4.06 1.13 20.76
N GLY A 120 -4.31 0.08 19.98
CA GLY A 120 -4.95 0.17 18.66
C GLY A 120 -3.99 0.52 17.52
N GLY A 121 -4.54 0.70 16.32
CA GLY A 121 -3.79 1.00 15.09
C GLY A 121 -3.37 -0.22 14.25
N ALA A 122 -3.75 -1.45 14.63
CA ALA A 122 -3.40 -2.65 13.87
C ALA A 122 -4.01 -2.68 12.47
N PHE A 123 -5.29 -2.29 12.34
CA PHE A 123 -5.97 -2.22 11.05
C PHE A 123 -5.44 -1.09 10.18
N ASP A 124 -5.20 0.09 10.76
CA ASP A 124 -4.60 1.21 10.02
C ASP A 124 -3.21 0.86 9.51
N PHE A 125 -2.39 0.23 10.35
CA PHE A 125 -1.08 -0.28 9.96
C PHE A 125 -1.19 -1.27 8.79
N HIS A 126 -2.10 -2.24 8.89
CA HIS A 126 -2.31 -3.23 7.83
C HIS A 126 -2.76 -2.60 6.51
N ASN A 127 -3.74 -1.70 6.55
CA ASN A 127 -4.25 -1.01 5.36
C ASN A 127 -3.17 -0.17 4.68
N ASN A 128 -2.36 0.56 5.47
CA ASN A 128 -1.23 1.32 4.93
C ASN A 128 -0.16 0.38 4.35
N PHE A 129 0.13 -0.74 5.02
CA PHE A 129 1.09 -1.74 4.57
C PHE A 129 0.68 -2.37 3.24
N GLU A 130 -0.57 -2.83 3.10
CA GLU A 130 -1.05 -3.41 1.83
C GLU A 130 -1.01 -2.38 0.71
N ARG A 131 -1.50 -1.15 0.95
CA ARG A 131 -1.49 -0.07 -0.05
C ARG A 131 -0.08 0.20 -0.57
N ILE A 132 0.92 0.33 0.31
CA ILE A 132 2.28 0.64 -0.13
C ILE A 132 2.96 -0.56 -0.79
N LYS A 133 2.72 -1.77 -0.28
CA LYS A 133 3.31 -2.99 -0.81
C LYS A 133 2.80 -3.29 -2.22
N GLU A 134 1.50 -3.14 -2.47
CA GLU A 134 0.90 -3.31 -3.79
C GLU A 134 1.52 -2.34 -4.82
N ARG A 135 1.60 -1.04 -4.48
CA ARG A 135 2.23 -0.04 -5.35
C ARG A 135 3.70 -0.35 -5.64
N LEU A 136 4.43 -0.82 -4.63
CA LEU A 136 5.84 -1.20 -4.80
C LEU A 136 5.99 -2.43 -5.71
N GLN A 137 5.11 -3.42 -5.58
CA GLN A 137 5.09 -4.58 -6.47
C GLN A 137 4.80 -4.18 -7.92
N GLN A 138 3.79 -3.33 -8.14
CA GLN A 138 3.47 -2.80 -9.47
C GLN A 138 4.64 -2.02 -10.08
N ALA A 139 5.34 -1.18 -9.29
CA ALA A 139 6.50 -0.45 -9.78
C ALA A 139 7.66 -1.37 -10.20
N VAL A 140 7.89 -2.43 -9.43
CA VAL A 140 8.91 -3.45 -9.76
C VAL A 140 8.50 -4.23 -11.01
N GLU A 141 7.24 -4.63 -11.13
CA GLU A 141 6.73 -5.37 -12.30
C GLU A 141 6.77 -4.52 -13.57
N ASN A 142 6.31 -3.26 -13.52
CA ASN A 142 6.38 -2.33 -14.65
C ASN A 142 7.83 -2.10 -15.10
N THR A 143 8.76 -2.03 -14.15
CA THR A 143 10.18 -1.94 -14.45
C THR A 143 10.66 -3.20 -15.14
N GLN A 144 10.34 -4.39 -14.62
CA GLN A 144 10.76 -5.66 -15.22
C GLN A 144 10.17 -5.89 -16.61
N ALA A 145 8.90 -5.54 -16.81
CA ALA A 145 8.23 -5.57 -18.11
C ALA A 145 8.84 -4.58 -19.10
N SER A 146 9.24 -3.39 -18.63
CA SER A 146 9.94 -2.39 -19.44
C SER A 146 11.43 -2.72 -19.65
N SER A 147 12.03 -3.52 -18.76
CA SER A 147 13.45 -3.89 -18.74
C SER A 147 13.85 -4.99 -19.73
N ARG A 148 13.07 -5.19 -20.80
CA ARG A 148 13.68 -5.65 -22.05
C ARG A 148 14.69 -4.62 -22.63
N GLY A 149 14.82 -3.43 -22.03
CA GLY A 149 15.99 -2.58 -22.17
C GLY A 149 16.15 -1.58 -21.01
N ALA A 150 17.38 -1.47 -20.49
CA ALA A 150 17.88 -0.49 -19.51
C ALA A 150 17.68 -0.76 -18.00
N GLN A 151 18.82 -1.00 -17.33
CA GLN A 151 18.98 -1.15 -15.89
C GLN A 151 19.27 0.21 -15.21
N ASN A 152 18.29 0.80 -14.52
CA ASN A 152 18.44 1.58 -13.28
C ASN A 152 17.07 2.16 -12.89
N VAL A 153 16.62 1.93 -11.66
CA VAL A 153 15.35 2.47 -11.15
C VAL A 153 15.60 3.57 -10.13
N ASP A 154 15.05 4.74 -10.40
CA ASP A 154 14.95 5.85 -9.46
C ASP A 154 13.65 5.72 -8.64
N MET A 155 13.78 5.31 -7.38
CA MET A 155 12.66 5.14 -6.45
C MET A 155 12.00 6.47 -6.02
N SER A 156 12.54 7.64 -6.41
CA SER A 156 11.95 8.95 -6.11
C SER A 156 10.78 9.35 -7.02
N ALA A 157 10.63 8.67 -8.16
CA ALA A 157 9.60 8.99 -9.16
C ALA A 157 8.21 8.38 -8.86
N ILE A 158 8.07 7.65 -7.75
CA ILE A 158 6.76 7.15 -7.30
C ILE A 158 6.03 8.33 -6.65
N HIS A 159 5.27 9.08 -7.44
CA HIS A 159 4.38 10.14 -6.94
C HIS A 159 3.31 9.50 -6.03
N LEU A 160 3.39 9.81 -4.73
CA LEU A 160 2.51 9.25 -3.69
C LEU A 160 1.10 9.87 -3.69
N ASP A 161 0.91 10.96 -4.43
CA ASP A 161 -0.33 11.73 -4.44
C ASP A 161 -1.41 11.06 -5.28
N GLU A 162 -2.64 11.07 -4.76
CA GLU A 162 -3.85 10.65 -5.45
C GLU A 162 -3.96 11.42 -6.77
N LEU A 163 -4.18 10.71 -7.88
CA LEU A 163 -4.30 11.35 -9.19
C LEU A 163 -5.37 12.44 -9.09
N PRO A 164 -5.10 13.67 -9.60
CA PRO A 164 -6.09 14.72 -9.62
C PRO A 164 -7.39 14.20 -10.22
N ALA A 165 -8.52 14.44 -9.55
CA ALA A 165 -9.82 14.12 -10.12
C ALA A 165 -9.93 14.79 -11.50
N TYR A 166 -10.26 14.00 -12.52
CA TYR A 166 -10.37 14.48 -13.90
C TYR A 166 -11.36 15.64 -13.94
N THR A 167 -10.85 16.84 -14.19
CA THR A 167 -11.69 18.00 -14.48
C THR A 167 -11.99 17.93 -15.96
N GLY A 168 -13.19 17.46 -16.31
CA GLY A 168 -13.64 17.43 -17.69
C GLY A 168 -13.60 18.83 -18.32
N PRO A 169 -13.39 18.92 -19.64
CA PRO A 169 -13.36 20.21 -20.32
C PRO A 169 -14.69 20.93 -20.06
N SER A 170 -14.63 22.01 -19.30
CA SER A 170 -15.73 22.94 -19.12
C SER A 170 -16.06 23.51 -20.49
N GLY A 171 -17.16 23.03 -21.06
CA GLY A 171 -17.72 23.53 -22.31
C GLY A 171 -17.79 25.05 -22.25
N GLY A 172 -17.05 25.70 -23.14
CA GLY A 172 -16.92 27.15 -23.17
C GLY A 172 -18.27 27.79 -23.40
N THR A 173 -18.74 28.55 -22.41
CA THR A 173 -19.66 29.66 -22.65
C THR A 173 -18.96 30.93 -22.18
N SER A 174 -18.65 31.77 -23.16
CA SER A 174 -18.11 33.10 -22.94
C SER A 174 -19.12 33.95 -22.17
N GLY A 175 -18.69 34.63 -21.12
CA GLY A 175 -19.56 35.55 -20.38
C GLY A 175 -18.91 36.24 -19.19
N ALA A 176 -18.17 37.31 -19.49
CA ALA A 176 -18.00 38.54 -18.69
C ALA A 176 -17.79 38.47 -17.15
N VAL A 177 -16.59 38.93 -16.76
CA VAL A 177 -16.26 39.76 -15.58
C VAL A 177 -17.44 40.37 -14.80
N HIS A 178 -17.52 40.11 -13.48
CA HIS A 178 -17.46 41.18 -12.47
C HIS A 178 -17.27 40.62 -11.04
N SER A 179 -16.33 41.21 -10.31
CA SER A 179 -16.18 41.10 -8.86
C SER A 179 -17.22 41.99 -8.15
N THR A 180 -17.80 41.51 -7.04
CA THR A 180 -18.06 42.29 -5.81
C THR A 180 -18.58 41.39 -4.69
N ALA A 181 -18.16 41.69 -3.46
CA ALA A 181 -18.54 41.07 -2.20
C ALA A 181 -20.00 41.33 -1.79
N GLN A 182 -20.61 40.40 -1.04
CA GLN A 182 -21.32 40.59 0.25
C GLN A 182 -22.27 39.41 0.57
N GLU A 183 -21.95 38.73 1.69
CA GLU A 183 -22.78 38.23 2.81
C GLU A 183 -24.30 37.86 2.70
N PRO A 184 -24.83 37.08 3.68
CA PRO A 184 -25.73 35.95 3.45
C PRO A 184 -27.20 36.26 3.76
N VAL A 185 -28.11 35.46 3.18
CA VAL A 185 -29.50 35.36 3.65
C VAL A 185 -30.03 33.93 3.50
N SER A 186 -30.38 33.35 4.64
CA SER A 186 -31.15 32.11 4.77
C SER A 186 -32.57 32.29 4.23
N SER A 187 -33.12 31.27 3.57
CA SER A 187 -34.57 31.02 3.49
C SER A 187 -34.83 29.54 3.32
N GLN A 188 -35.79 29.08 4.12
CA GLN A 188 -36.19 27.72 4.45
C GLN A 188 -36.81 26.90 3.30
N SER A 189 -36.73 25.58 3.50
CA SER A 189 -37.68 24.52 3.09
C SER A 189 -37.75 24.17 1.61
N HIS A 190 -37.43 22.92 1.26
CA HIS A 190 -38.42 21.89 0.95
C HIS A 190 -37.74 20.54 0.74
N HIS A 191 -38.54 19.51 0.97
CA HIS A 191 -38.26 18.10 1.16
C HIS A 191 -38.25 17.42 -0.21
N THR A 192 -37.27 16.55 -0.48
CA THR A 192 -37.40 15.32 -1.31
C THR A 192 -36.06 14.57 -1.29
N GLY A 193 -36.10 13.25 -1.10
CA GLY A 193 -34.91 12.39 -1.03
C GLY A 193 -34.12 12.33 -2.35
N PRO A 194 -32.92 11.73 -2.38
CA PRO A 194 -32.21 11.54 -3.63
C PRO A 194 -32.92 10.45 -4.43
N GLU A 195 -33.67 10.88 -5.44
CA GLU A 195 -33.98 10.06 -6.61
C GLU A 195 -32.66 9.52 -7.18
N ALA A 196 -32.67 8.23 -7.50
CA ALA A 196 -31.66 7.58 -8.30
C ALA A 196 -31.57 8.30 -9.66
N GLY A 197 -30.62 9.22 -9.78
CA GLY A 197 -30.26 9.88 -11.03
C GLY A 197 -29.68 8.84 -11.98
N SER A 198 -30.40 8.65 -13.08
CA SER A 198 -30.22 7.66 -14.12
C SER A 198 -28.77 7.59 -14.62
N GLU A 199 -28.17 6.40 -14.58
CA GLU A 199 -27.03 6.09 -15.45
C GLU A 199 -27.42 6.45 -16.89
N PRO A 200 -26.64 7.26 -17.63
CA PRO A 200 -26.84 7.43 -19.05
C PRO A 200 -26.50 6.09 -19.71
N MET A 201 -27.51 5.23 -19.83
CA MET A 201 -27.46 3.96 -20.53
C MET A 201 -27.72 4.21 -22.01
N GLU A 202 -26.90 5.04 -22.64
CA GLU A 202 -26.82 5.12 -24.09
C GLU A 202 -25.36 4.99 -24.51
N PRO A 203 -25.02 3.96 -25.33
CA PRO A 203 -23.68 3.88 -25.87
C PRO A 203 -23.39 5.14 -26.70
N PRO A 204 -22.12 5.55 -26.79
CA PRO A 204 -21.74 6.70 -27.61
C PRO A 204 -22.35 6.57 -29.00
N PRO A 205 -22.90 7.65 -29.58
CA PRO A 205 -23.33 7.63 -30.97
C PRO A 205 -22.14 7.14 -31.80
N ASP A 206 -22.39 6.18 -32.70
CA ASP A 206 -21.41 5.46 -33.54
C ASP A 206 -20.87 4.11 -32.97
N TYR A 207 -21.22 3.69 -31.75
CA TYR A 207 -20.72 2.43 -31.18
C TYR A 207 -21.23 1.16 -31.91
N GLU A 208 -22.47 1.17 -32.41
CA GLU A 208 -23.01 0.03 -33.17
C GLU A 208 -22.32 -0.15 -34.53
N GLU A 209 -21.92 0.94 -35.19
CA GLU A 209 -21.32 0.88 -36.53
C GLU A 209 -19.90 0.27 -36.45
N VAL A 210 -19.11 0.68 -35.45
CA VAL A 210 -17.77 0.12 -35.20
C VAL A 210 -17.84 -1.37 -34.83
N GLN A 211 -18.85 -1.76 -34.06
CA GLN A 211 -19.01 -3.16 -33.67
C GLN A 211 -19.46 -4.03 -34.86
N GLN A 212 -20.34 -3.52 -35.72
CA GLN A 212 -20.74 -4.20 -36.95
C GLN A 212 -19.55 -4.36 -37.92
N GLN A 213 -18.74 -3.31 -38.10
CA GLN A 213 -17.55 -3.36 -38.96
C GLN A 213 -16.57 -4.46 -38.50
N SER A 214 -16.33 -4.54 -37.19
CA SER A 214 -15.37 -5.50 -36.62
C SER A 214 -15.82 -6.96 -36.76
N VAL A 215 -17.13 -7.22 -36.71
CA VAL A 215 -17.69 -8.56 -36.94
C VAL A 215 -17.63 -8.96 -38.42
N VAL A 216 -17.87 -8.00 -39.33
CA VAL A 216 -17.79 -8.22 -40.78
C VAL A 216 -16.34 -8.53 -41.20
N ASP A 217 -15.38 -7.75 -40.73
CA ASP A 217 -13.95 -7.95 -41.04
C ASP A 217 -13.47 -9.33 -40.54
N ALA A 218 -13.86 -9.73 -39.33
CA ALA A 218 -13.50 -11.03 -38.76
C ALA A 218 -14.14 -12.22 -39.53
N PHE A 219 -15.31 -12.02 -40.13
CA PHE A 219 -16.00 -13.04 -40.93
C PHE A 219 -15.37 -13.17 -42.33
N GLU A 220 -15.01 -12.05 -42.96
CA GLU A 220 -14.35 -12.02 -44.27
C GLU A 220 -12.93 -12.60 -44.20
N GLU A 221 -12.19 -12.34 -43.11
CA GLU A 221 -10.85 -12.92 -42.90
C GLU A 221 -10.92 -14.45 -42.75
N ARG A 222 -11.95 -14.98 -42.08
CA ARG A 222 -12.18 -16.44 -42.00
C ARG A 222 -12.52 -17.06 -43.35
N LEU A 223 -13.25 -16.37 -44.23
CA LEU A 223 -13.56 -16.85 -45.57
C LEU A 223 -12.31 -16.86 -46.48
N ARG A 224 -11.38 -15.92 -46.28
CA ARG A 224 -10.09 -15.90 -47.01
C ARG A 224 -9.11 -17.00 -46.60
N LEU A 225 -9.19 -17.48 -45.37
CA LEU A 225 -8.34 -18.56 -44.83
C LEU A 225 -8.91 -19.97 -45.07
N GLY A 226 -10.09 -20.06 -45.68
CA GLY A 226 -10.86 -21.29 -45.87
C GLY A 226 -10.87 -21.87 -47.29
N ASN A 227 -9.85 -21.60 -48.12
CA ASN A 227 -9.64 -22.30 -49.39
C ASN A 227 -8.14 -22.54 -49.67
#